data_AF-A0A3C1ET69-F1
#
_entry.id   AF-A0A3C1ET69-F1
#
_cell.length_a   1.000
_cell.length_b   1.000
_cell.length_c   1.000
_cell.angle_alpha   90.00
_cell.angle_beta   90.00
_cell.angle_gamma   90.00
#
_symmetry.space_group_name_H-M   'P 1'
#
loop_
_entity.id
_entity.type
_entity.pdbx_description
1 polymer ?
#
loop_
_entity_poly.entity_id
_entity_poly.type
_entity_poly.pdbx_seq_one_letter_code
_entity_poly.pdbx_strand_id
1 'polypeptide(L)'
;MKLYSTLDRKVVDIQPIKDNEISIYSCGPTVYYRMHLGNIRAYIDWDVMHRAFKYLGYNVNRVMNFTDVGHMSHDEEFGEDSMDKAAAKEGIRAIDVANKYIDTVLEDFKALNYLTPSGDVISRDLDYNDVEKFGWMRATNMIPEIIELVKKMEANGYTYETDKALYFDVTKVPDYTIFTGQKLEDKKVGDREEVVVDANKKNPADFVLWMKLTGKYENHDMHWSSPWGEGFPGWHIECSAMGNKAFGVNFDIHTGGIDHIPVHHPNERAQNIGAFGQPVVKYWIHNEWVVTKDDAKLAKSDGNADDLPGIVSQGFDPLDIRYLFASVNYHTKLQFSTEALKGAQNARLSLNKKVKELGDKSGKVIPRYIGRFKNALENNLNMSEVLSILNEMLKSKEDKEDILATVLEFDKVLGLNLNNIKDYSVVIADEQIENYARERDTARAEKRYEDADKFRKLIEEAGFKVFDTPEGTKYAKY
;
A
#
# COMPACT_ATOMS: atom_id res chain seq x y z
N MET A 1 6.68 -13.06 -17.82
CA MET A 1 6.98 -11.95 -16.88
C MET A 1 8.33 -12.18 -16.23
N LYS A 2 9.16 -11.13 -16.10
CA LYS A 2 10.41 -11.11 -15.34
C LYS A 2 10.35 -10.04 -14.27
N LEU A 3 10.83 -10.30 -13.06
CA LEU A 3 10.91 -9.31 -11.97
C LEU A 3 12.23 -9.47 -11.19
N TYR A 4 12.70 -8.42 -10.54
CA TYR A 4 13.82 -8.50 -9.61
C TYR A 4 13.40 -9.21 -8.32
N SER A 5 13.93 -10.41 -8.11
CA SER A 5 13.73 -11.16 -6.87
C SER A 5 14.84 -10.85 -5.89
N THR A 6 14.45 -10.50 -4.67
CA THR A 6 15.35 -10.04 -3.62
C THR A 6 16.21 -11.17 -3.07
N LEU A 7 15.65 -12.38 -2.94
CA LEU A 7 16.42 -13.54 -2.54
C LEU A 7 17.40 -13.99 -3.63
N ASP A 8 17.00 -13.88 -4.91
CA ASP A 8 17.85 -14.24 -6.05
C ASP A 8 18.87 -13.16 -6.41
N ARG A 9 18.66 -11.93 -5.93
CA ARG A 9 19.46 -10.72 -6.21
C ARG A 9 19.65 -10.43 -7.70
N LYS A 10 18.64 -10.75 -8.50
CA LYS A 10 18.62 -10.56 -9.94
C LYS A 10 17.20 -10.54 -10.48
N VAL A 11 17.08 -10.09 -11.71
CA VAL A 11 15.85 -10.27 -12.49
C VAL A 11 15.72 -11.74 -12.87
N VAL A 12 14.59 -12.35 -12.50
CA VAL A 12 14.26 -13.77 -12.74
C VAL A 12 12.98 -13.88 -13.55
N ASP A 13 12.84 -14.97 -14.32
CA ASP A 13 11.56 -15.34 -14.90
C ASP A 13 10.60 -15.79 -13.80
N ILE A 14 9.44 -15.16 -13.74
CA ILE A 14 8.37 -15.54 -12.82
C ILE A 14 7.65 -16.75 -13.40
N GLN A 15 7.90 -17.90 -12.80
CA GLN A 15 7.26 -19.17 -13.13
C GLN A 15 6.22 -19.47 -12.06
N PRO A 16 4.91 -19.38 -12.37
CA PRO A 16 3.88 -19.70 -11.40
C PRO A 16 3.99 -21.16 -10.90
N ILE A 17 3.57 -21.41 -9.66
CA ILE A 17 3.46 -22.74 -9.06
C ILE A 17 2.35 -23.53 -9.75
N LYS A 18 1.27 -22.85 -10.13
CA LYS A 18 0.15 -23.40 -10.90
C LYS A 18 0.05 -22.69 -12.25
N ASP A 19 0.01 -23.46 -13.33
CA ASP A 19 -0.01 -22.92 -14.68
C ASP A 19 -1.10 -21.84 -14.85
N ASN A 20 -0.69 -20.68 -15.37
CA ASN A 20 -1.51 -19.49 -15.61
C ASN A 20 -2.18 -18.86 -14.38
N GLU A 21 -1.86 -19.27 -13.15
CA GLU A 21 -2.38 -18.66 -11.92
C GLU A 21 -1.24 -18.12 -11.06
N ILE A 22 -1.27 -16.83 -10.72
CA ILE A 22 -0.26 -16.19 -9.89
C ILE A 22 -0.87 -15.79 -8.54
N SER A 23 -0.31 -16.37 -7.47
CA SER A 23 -0.70 -16.10 -6.08
C SER A 23 0.22 -15.03 -5.46
N ILE A 24 -0.37 -13.93 -4.99
CA ILE A 24 0.37 -12.76 -4.54
C ILE A 24 -0.11 -12.35 -3.15
N TYR A 25 0.80 -12.32 -2.17
CA TYR A 25 0.57 -11.69 -0.89
C TYR A 25 1.29 -10.33 -0.86
N SER A 26 0.57 -9.26 -0.51
CA SER A 26 1.15 -7.93 -0.29
C SER A 26 1.00 -7.51 1.16
N CYS A 27 2.10 -7.19 1.85
CA CYS A 27 1.99 -6.47 3.12
C CYS A 27 1.24 -5.15 2.90
N GLY A 28 0.19 -4.93 3.67
CA GLY A 28 -0.61 -3.70 3.60
C GLY A 28 -0.41 -2.78 4.81
N PRO A 29 -1.23 -1.72 4.91
CA PRO A 29 -0.95 -0.61 5.82
C PRO A 29 -1.26 -0.95 7.27
N THR A 30 -0.55 -0.30 8.18
CA THR A 30 -0.93 -0.20 9.60
C THR A 30 -1.92 0.94 9.77
N VAL A 31 -3.08 0.64 10.37
CA VAL A 31 -4.26 1.53 10.32
C VAL A 31 -4.47 2.29 11.63
N TYR A 32 -3.43 2.95 12.14
CA TYR A 32 -3.52 3.89 13.28
C TYR A 32 -3.27 5.35 12.86
N TYR A 33 -2.97 5.59 11.58
CA TYR A 33 -2.73 6.90 11.00
C TYR A 33 -2.99 6.90 9.48
N ARG A 34 -3.12 8.08 8.87
CA ARG A 34 -3.31 8.21 7.41
C ARG A 34 -2.01 7.90 6.68
N MET A 35 -2.10 7.18 5.56
CA MET A 35 -0.95 6.83 4.72
C MET A 35 -0.20 8.07 4.25
N HIS A 36 1.13 8.02 4.34
CA HIS A 36 1.99 9.02 3.73
C HIS A 36 2.37 8.62 2.29
N LEU A 37 2.96 9.55 1.53
CA LEU A 37 3.34 9.33 0.12
C LEU A 37 4.25 8.11 -0.10
N GLY A 38 5.16 7.83 0.83
CA GLY A 38 5.98 6.61 0.80
C GLY A 38 5.14 5.31 0.84
N ASN A 39 4.07 5.25 1.64
CA ASN A 39 3.18 4.09 1.66
C ASN A 39 2.40 4.02 0.33
N ILE A 40 1.87 5.16 -0.12
CA ILE A 40 1.12 5.25 -1.39
C ILE A 40 1.96 4.74 -2.56
N ARG A 41 3.26 5.08 -2.61
CA ARG A 41 4.17 4.59 -3.65
C ARG A 41 4.17 3.07 -3.76
N ALA A 42 4.38 2.37 -2.64
CA ALA A 42 4.40 0.91 -2.60
C ALA A 42 3.09 0.33 -3.17
N TYR A 43 1.94 0.87 -2.76
CA TYR A 43 0.66 0.37 -3.24
C TYR A 43 0.45 0.63 -4.73
N ILE A 44 0.80 1.81 -5.26
CA ILE A 44 0.75 2.05 -6.71
C ILE A 44 1.62 1.05 -7.47
N ASP A 45 2.82 0.74 -6.99
CA ASP A 45 3.69 -0.26 -7.63
C ASP A 45 3.01 -1.64 -7.68
N TRP A 46 2.37 -2.07 -6.59
CA TRP A 46 1.68 -3.35 -6.52
C TRP A 46 0.37 -3.40 -7.32
N ASP A 47 -0.34 -2.29 -7.46
CA ASP A 47 -1.49 -2.16 -8.37
C ASP A 47 -1.04 -2.25 -9.83
N VAL A 48 0.03 -1.55 -10.22
CA VAL A 48 0.61 -1.64 -11.57
C VAL A 48 1.07 -3.07 -11.85
N MET A 49 1.72 -3.73 -10.89
CA MET A 49 2.12 -5.14 -11.01
C MET A 49 0.90 -6.07 -11.19
N HIS A 50 -0.14 -5.92 -10.36
CA HIS A 50 -1.38 -6.70 -10.49
C HIS A 50 -1.99 -6.52 -11.88
N ARG A 51 -2.15 -5.26 -12.32
CA ARG A 51 -2.72 -4.94 -13.63
C ARG A 51 -1.87 -5.48 -14.77
N ALA A 52 -0.55 -5.46 -14.65
CA ALA A 52 0.36 -6.02 -15.65
C ALA A 52 0.23 -7.55 -15.75
N PHE A 53 0.18 -8.28 -14.64
CA PHE A 53 -0.07 -9.73 -14.67
C PHE A 53 -1.42 -10.06 -15.32
N LYS A 54 -2.49 -9.36 -14.93
CA LYS A 54 -3.82 -9.52 -15.53
C LYS A 54 -3.81 -9.23 -17.03
N TYR A 55 -3.13 -8.16 -17.45
CA TYR A 55 -2.99 -7.77 -18.86
C TYR A 55 -2.21 -8.78 -19.70
N LEU A 56 -1.21 -9.43 -19.09
CA LEU A 56 -0.42 -10.48 -19.73
C LEU A 56 -1.14 -11.84 -19.76
N GLY A 57 -2.35 -11.94 -19.20
CA GLY A 57 -3.22 -13.11 -19.28
C GLY A 57 -3.12 -14.07 -18.10
N TYR A 58 -2.47 -13.68 -17.00
CA TYR A 58 -2.45 -14.48 -15.78
C TYR A 58 -3.78 -14.35 -15.02
N ASN A 59 -4.25 -15.44 -14.42
CA ASN A 59 -5.27 -15.40 -13.38
C ASN A 59 -4.60 -14.94 -12.07
N VAL A 60 -4.89 -13.73 -11.61
CA VAL A 60 -4.24 -13.14 -10.45
C VAL A 60 -5.08 -13.39 -9.20
N ASN A 61 -4.53 -14.14 -8.25
CA ASN A 61 -5.11 -14.33 -6.93
C ASN A 61 -4.26 -13.56 -5.92
N ARG A 62 -4.69 -12.34 -5.55
CA ARG A 62 -3.93 -11.45 -4.69
C ARG A 62 -4.70 -11.12 -3.42
N VAL A 63 -4.00 -11.17 -2.30
CA VAL A 63 -4.50 -10.71 -0.99
C VAL A 63 -3.56 -9.65 -0.40
N MET A 64 -4.11 -8.80 0.48
CA MET A 64 -3.37 -7.78 1.21
C MET A 64 -3.91 -7.63 2.62
N ASN A 65 -3.06 -7.56 3.63
CA ASN A 65 -3.55 -7.34 4.99
C ASN A 65 -3.83 -5.88 5.33
N PHE A 66 -4.71 -5.66 6.29
CA PHE A 66 -4.70 -4.50 7.16
C PHE A 66 -4.10 -4.92 8.50
N THR A 67 -3.07 -4.20 8.91
CA THR A 67 -2.44 -4.40 10.22
C THR A 67 -3.26 -3.58 11.22
N ASP A 68 -4.33 -4.19 11.74
CA ASP A 68 -5.37 -3.55 12.55
C ASP A 68 -5.41 -4.03 14.01
N VAL A 69 -4.39 -4.77 14.42
CA VAL A 69 -4.05 -5.03 15.82
C VAL A 69 -3.10 -3.93 16.32
N GLY A 70 -3.02 -3.70 17.62
CA GLY A 70 -1.97 -2.86 18.19
C GLY A 70 -0.61 -3.55 18.08
N HIS A 71 0.38 -2.81 17.55
CA HIS A 71 1.79 -3.23 17.60
C HIS A 71 2.68 -2.08 18.04
N MET A 72 3.88 -2.47 18.47
CA MET A 72 4.93 -1.54 18.83
C MET A 72 5.54 -0.90 17.59
N SER A 73 6.07 0.31 17.76
CA SER A 73 6.76 1.00 16.67
C SER A 73 7.94 0.18 16.12
N HIS A 74 8.30 0.39 14.85
CA HIS A 74 9.26 -0.44 14.10
C HIS A 74 10.64 -0.61 14.77
N ASP A 75 10.99 0.28 15.70
CA ASP A 75 12.30 0.34 16.34
C ASP A 75 12.31 -0.20 17.79
N GLU A 76 11.15 -0.59 18.37
CA GLU A 76 11.05 -0.94 19.79
C GLU A 76 10.23 -2.22 20.03
N GLU A 77 10.89 -3.34 20.33
CA GLU A 77 10.24 -4.64 20.66
C GLU A 77 9.47 -4.62 21.99
N PHE A 78 9.62 -3.57 22.79
CA PHE A 78 8.79 -3.31 23.98
C PHE A 78 8.46 -1.80 24.04
N GLY A 79 8.06 -1.20 22.92
CA GLY A 79 7.69 0.23 22.83
C GLY A 79 6.23 0.52 23.20
N GLU A 80 5.84 1.80 23.17
CA GLU A 80 4.42 2.18 23.21
C GLU A 80 3.67 1.55 22.03
N ASP A 81 2.46 1.06 22.30
CA ASP A 81 1.58 0.54 21.25
C ASP A 81 1.02 1.70 20.41
N SER A 82 1.19 1.61 19.08
CA SER A 82 0.82 2.71 18.18
C SER A 82 -0.69 2.89 18.07
N MET A 83 -1.46 1.81 18.20
CA MET A 83 -2.92 1.85 18.11
C MET A 83 -3.53 2.37 19.41
N ASP A 84 -3.06 1.91 20.57
CA ASP A 84 -3.49 2.43 21.88
C ASP A 84 -3.16 3.91 22.02
N LYS A 85 -1.98 4.33 21.54
CA LYS A 85 -1.60 5.75 21.53
C LYS A 85 -2.53 6.59 20.67
N ALA A 86 -2.92 6.09 19.49
CA ALA A 86 -3.89 6.76 18.64
C ALA A 86 -5.28 6.79 19.28
N ALA A 87 -5.72 5.68 19.88
CA ALA A 87 -6.98 5.54 20.60
C ALA A 87 -7.09 6.54 21.76
N ALA A 88 -6.05 6.62 22.60
CA ALA A 88 -5.97 7.58 23.70
C ALA A 88 -5.98 9.03 23.21
N LYS A 89 -5.28 9.34 22.11
CA LYS A 89 -5.26 10.68 21.50
C LYS A 89 -6.62 11.09 20.96
N GLU A 90 -7.36 10.16 20.34
CA GLU A 90 -8.63 10.43 19.68
C GLU A 90 -9.85 10.24 20.59
N GLY A 91 -9.68 9.62 21.76
CA GLY A 91 -10.77 9.37 22.71
C GLY A 91 -11.77 8.31 22.24
N ILE A 92 -11.33 7.34 21.44
CA ILE A 92 -12.13 6.22 20.91
C ILE A 92 -11.41 4.89 21.14
N ARG A 93 -12.07 3.74 20.96
CA ARG A 93 -11.44 2.42 21.15
C ARG A 93 -10.44 2.13 20.04
N ALA A 94 -9.47 1.26 20.29
CA ALA A 94 -8.43 0.91 19.31
C ALA A 94 -9.03 0.33 18.02
N ILE A 95 -10.12 -0.45 18.12
CA ILE A 95 -10.78 -1.02 16.94
C ILE A 95 -11.50 0.05 16.11
N ASP A 96 -11.99 1.11 16.76
CA ASP A 96 -12.66 2.22 16.08
C ASP A 96 -11.63 3.11 15.37
N VAL A 97 -10.41 3.26 15.93
CA VAL A 97 -9.26 3.85 15.23
C VAL A 97 -8.93 3.07 13.97
N ALA A 98 -8.77 1.75 14.09
CA ALA A 98 -8.48 0.88 12.96
C ALA A 98 -9.52 1.04 11.83
N ASN A 99 -10.81 0.93 12.16
CA ASN A 99 -11.90 1.07 11.20
C ASN A 99 -11.86 2.44 10.50
N LYS A 100 -11.68 3.52 11.27
CA LYS A 100 -11.56 4.88 10.73
C LYS A 100 -10.40 4.99 9.73
N TYR A 101 -9.23 4.47 10.04
CA TYR A 101 -8.07 4.61 9.16
C TYR A 101 -8.10 3.63 7.98
N ILE A 102 -8.75 2.46 8.09
CA ILE A 102 -9.10 1.62 6.93
C ILE A 102 -9.92 2.44 5.93
N ASP A 103 -10.94 3.16 6.40
CA ASP A 103 -11.74 4.03 5.51
C ASP A 103 -10.89 5.12 4.86
N THR A 104 -9.94 5.74 5.57
CA THR A 104 -9.02 6.72 4.94
C THR A 104 -8.12 6.09 3.87
N VAL A 105 -7.69 4.83 4.06
CA VAL A 105 -6.92 4.10 3.03
C VAL A 105 -7.79 3.86 1.80
N LEU A 106 -9.03 3.43 2.01
CA LEU A 106 -9.98 3.20 0.93
C LEU A 106 -10.30 4.49 0.16
N GLU A 107 -10.44 5.63 0.84
CA GLU A 107 -10.57 6.94 0.21
C GLU A 107 -9.40 7.25 -0.71
N ASP A 108 -8.17 7.06 -0.22
CA ASP A 108 -6.96 7.33 -0.98
C ASP A 108 -6.85 6.38 -2.19
N PHE A 109 -7.13 5.10 -1.99
CA PHE A 109 -7.16 4.09 -3.06
C PHE A 109 -8.20 4.40 -4.14
N LYS A 110 -9.42 4.82 -3.76
CA LYS A 110 -10.45 5.28 -4.72
C LYS A 110 -9.96 6.47 -5.53
N ALA A 111 -9.38 7.48 -4.87
CA ALA A 111 -8.85 8.67 -5.51
C ALA A 111 -7.70 8.36 -6.49
N LEU A 112 -6.88 7.37 -6.15
CA LEU A 112 -5.73 6.93 -6.94
C LEU A 112 -6.07 5.85 -7.99
N ASN A 113 -7.35 5.54 -8.21
CA ASN A 113 -7.80 4.49 -9.12
C ASN A 113 -7.11 3.13 -8.87
N TYR A 114 -6.94 2.80 -7.60
CA TYR A 114 -6.42 1.51 -7.16
C TYR A 114 -7.48 0.42 -7.37
N LEU A 115 -7.08 -0.77 -7.83
CA LEU A 115 -7.96 -1.94 -7.83
C LEU A 115 -7.92 -2.63 -6.48
N THR A 116 -9.03 -3.18 -6.02
CA THR A 116 -9.02 -4.11 -4.88
C THR A 116 -7.96 -5.22 -5.08
N PRO A 117 -7.46 -5.87 -4.02
CA PRO A 117 -6.57 -7.03 -4.17
C PRO A 117 -7.15 -8.10 -5.11
N SER A 118 -8.46 -8.33 -5.09
CA SER A 118 -9.18 -9.22 -6.03
C SER A 118 -9.23 -8.73 -7.48
N GLY A 119 -8.86 -7.47 -7.75
CA GLY A 119 -8.75 -6.90 -9.09
C GLY A 119 -9.99 -6.17 -9.59
N ASP A 120 -10.85 -5.73 -8.68
CA ASP A 120 -12.10 -5.00 -8.94
C ASP A 120 -11.91 -3.49 -8.75
N VAL A 121 -12.76 -2.68 -9.38
CA VAL A 121 -12.80 -1.24 -9.10
C VAL A 121 -13.44 -1.03 -7.73
N ILE A 122 -12.80 -0.23 -6.88
CA ILE A 122 -13.33 0.08 -5.55
C ILE A 122 -14.58 0.97 -5.70
N SER A 123 -15.74 0.47 -5.26
CA SER A 123 -16.99 1.22 -5.32
C SER A 123 -17.00 2.37 -4.31
N ARG A 124 -17.84 3.39 -4.55
CA ARG A 124 -17.92 4.56 -3.68
C ARG A 124 -18.35 4.20 -2.25
N ASP A 125 -19.25 3.24 -2.13
CA ASP A 125 -19.91 2.77 -0.91
C ASP A 125 -19.12 1.70 -0.15
N LEU A 126 -18.05 1.13 -0.71
CA LEU A 126 -17.20 0.18 0.00
C LEU A 126 -16.54 0.86 1.22
N ASP A 127 -16.73 0.27 2.40
CA ASP A 127 -16.12 0.67 3.66
C ASP A 127 -15.41 -0.50 4.35
N TYR A 128 -14.86 -0.26 5.55
CA TYR A 128 -14.13 -1.27 6.33
C TYR A 128 -14.90 -2.58 6.61
N ASN A 129 -16.23 -2.61 6.52
CA ASN A 129 -17.03 -3.83 6.77
C ASN A 129 -16.97 -4.83 5.62
N ASP A 130 -16.69 -4.36 4.40
CA ASP A 130 -16.78 -5.18 3.19
C ASP A 130 -15.42 -5.60 2.64
N VAL A 131 -14.31 -5.09 3.20
CA VAL A 131 -12.95 -5.24 2.65
C VAL A 131 -12.56 -6.71 2.41
N GLU A 132 -12.99 -7.64 3.27
CA GLU A 132 -12.61 -9.05 3.14
C GLU A 132 -13.17 -9.72 1.88
N LYS A 133 -14.30 -9.24 1.36
CA LYS A 133 -14.90 -9.75 0.11
C LYS A 133 -14.03 -9.43 -1.11
N PHE A 134 -13.11 -8.49 -0.98
CA PHE A 134 -12.31 -7.93 -2.07
C PHE A 134 -10.82 -8.26 -1.93
N GLY A 135 -10.48 -9.26 -1.12
CA GLY A 135 -9.13 -9.79 -0.95
C GLY A 135 -8.27 -9.01 0.05
N TRP A 136 -8.84 -8.07 0.81
CA TRP A 136 -8.16 -7.59 2.01
C TRP A 136 -8.33 -8.57 3.17
N MET A 137 -7.41 -8.60 4.12
CA MET A 137 -7.47 -9.49 5.30
C MET A 137 -7.20 -8.68 6.55
N ARG A 138 -8.02 -8.81 7.60
CA ARG A 138 -7.82 -8.09 8.86
C ARG A 138 -7.07 -8.96 9.86
N ALA A 139 -6.01 -8.46 10.47
CA ALA A 139 -5.25 -9.19 11.47
C ALA A 139 -6.10 -9.57 12.70
N THR A 140 -7.01 -8.69 13.12
CA THR A 140 -7.98 -8.95 14.21
C THR A 140 -8.88 -10.17 13.96
N ASN A 141 -9.11 -10.53 12.69
CA ASN A 141 -9.92 -11.68 12.29
C ASN A 141 -9.09 -12.97 12.11
N MET A 142 -7.78 -12.93 12.35
CA MET A 142 -6.84 -14.02 12.03
C MET A 142 -6.21 -14.65 13.28
N ILE A 143 -6.70 -14.30 14.47
CA ILE A 143 -6.17 -14.79 15.74
C ILE A 143 -6.17 -16.33 15.84
N PRO A 144 -7.23 -17.06 15.45
CA PRO A 144 -7.19 -18.52 15.47
C PRO A 144 -6.09 -19.09 14.57
N GLU A 145 -5.95 -18.57 13.35
CA GLU A 145 -4.92 -18.97 12.40
C GLU A 145 -3.51 -18.67 12.92
N ILE A 146 -3.31 -17.52 13.57
CA ILE A 146 -2.05 -17.14 14.22
C ILE A 146 -1.71 -18.14 15.32
N ILE A 147 -2.64 -18.44 16.24
CA ILE A 147 -2.42 -19.39 17.34
C ILE A 147 -2.05 -20.76 16.78
N GLU A 148 -2.77 -21.25 15.76
CA GLU A 148 -2.47 -22.55 15.15
C GLU A 148 -1.11 -22.58 14.44
N LEU A 149 -0.69 -21.48 13.81
CA LEU A 149 0.65 -21.38 13.22
C LEU A 149 1.74 -21.42 14.29
N VAL A 150 1.53 -20.73 15.42
CA VAL A 150 2.47 -20.69 16.53
C VAL A 150 2.60 -22.05 17.21
N LYS A 151 1.50 -22.78 17.43
CA LYS A 151 1.52 -24.16 17.93
C LYS A 151 2.36 -25.09 17.06
N LYS A 152 2.32 -24.93 15.73
CA LYS A 152 3.15 -25.74 14.82
C LYS A 152 4.63 -25.44 15.01
N MET A 153 5.00 -24.16 15.13
CA MET A 153 6.40 -23.76 15.40
C MET A 153 6.89 -24.31 16.74
N GLU A 154 6.04 -24.25 17.76
CA GLU A 154 6.33 -24.79 19.10
C GLU A 154 6.52 -26.31 19.07
N ALA A 155 5.60 -27.04 18.43
CA ALA A 155 5.70 -28.50 18.27
C ALA A 155 6.98 -28.92 17.53
N ASN A 156 7.48 -28.07 16.63
CA ASN A 156 8.72 -28.28 15.89
C ASN A 156 9.98 -27.79 16.64
N GLY A 157 9.85 -27.20 17.83
CA GLY A 157 10.97 -26.77 18.67
C GLY A 157 11.62 -25.44 18.25
N TYR A 158 10.89 -24.56 17.59
CA TYR A 158 11.34 -23.24 17.15
C TYR A 158 11.00 -22.10 18.13
N THR A 159 10.29 -22.39 19.22
CA THR A 159 9.84 -21.36 20.17
C THR A 159 10.45 -21.56 21.55
N TYR A 160 10.43 -20.48 22.33
CA TYR A 160 10.62 -20.55 23.78
C TYR A 160 9.83 -19.43 24.46
N GLU A 161 9.43 -19.67 25.71
CA GLU A 161 8.59 -18.77 26.47
C GLU A 161 9.38 -18.08 27.58
N THR A 162 9.07 -16.81 27.84
CA THR A 162 9.49 -16.04 29.01
C THR A 162 8.26 -15.57 29.79
N ASP A 163 8.46 -14.89 30.92
CA ASP A 163 7.36 -14.27 31.66
C ASP A 163 6.64 -13.18 30.85
N LYS A 164 7.28 -12.61 29.83
CA LYS A 164 6.74 -11.49 29.04
C LYS A 164 6.13 -11.91 27.71
N ALA A 165 6.67 -12.93 27.05
CA ALA A 165 6.27 -13.29 25.69
C ALA A 165 6.68 -14.71 25.30
N LEU A 166 6.06 -15.20 24.23
CA LEU A 166 6.55 -16.34 23.46
C LEU A 166 7.39 -15.82 22.28
N TYR A 167 8.62 -16.32 22.16
CA TYR A 167 9.58 -15.92 21.12
C TYR A 167 9.79 -17.01 20.09
N PHE A 168 10.21 -16.58 18.90
CA PHE A 168 10.83 -17.42 17.89
C PHE A 168 12.35 -17.44 18.07
N ASP A 169 12.96 -18.63 18.10
CA ASP A 169 14.41 -18.84 18.17
C ASP A 169 15.02 -18.81 16.76
N VAL A 170 15.60 -17.68 16.37
CA VAL A 170 16.16 -17.50 15.02
C VAL A 170 17.39 -18.37 14.77
N THR A 171 18.06 -18.85 15.82
CA THR A 171 19.23 -19.72 15.68
C THR A 171 18.89 -21.09 15.09
N LYS A 172 17.60 -21.45 15.11
CA LYS A 172 17.07 -22.67 14.47
C LYS A 172 16.97 -22.57 12.95
N VAL A 173 17.12 -21.39 12.35
CA VAL A 173 17.03 -21.16 10.90
C VAL A 173 18.44 -20.86 10.36
N PRO A 174 19.14 -21.84 9.75
CA PRO A 174 20.55 -21.69 9.38
C PRO A 174 20.85 -20.53 8.43
N ASP A 175 19.89 -20.17 7.58
CA ASP A 175 20.01 -19.11 6.58
C ASP A 175 19.13 -17.88 6.89
N TYR A 176 18.83 -17.63 8.17
CA TYR A 176 17.95 -16.54 8.60
C TYR A 176 18.31 -15.17 7.99
N THR A 177 19.59 -14.87 7.80
CA THR A 177 20.06 -13.59 7.24
C THR A 177 20.17 -13.55 5.72
N ILE A 178 19.60 -14.51 4.99
CA ILE A 178 19.71 -14.63 3.52
C ILE A 178 19.31 -13.35 2.77
N PHE A 179 18.33 -12.60 3.27
CA PHE A 179 17.87 -11.34 2.70
C PHE A 179 18.97 -10.26 2.69
N THR A 180 19.69 -10.07 3.80
CA THR A 180 20.69 -8.99 3.93
C THR A 180 22.12 -9.48 3.67
N GLY A 181 22.39 -10.77 3.86
CA GLY A 181 23.74 -11.33 3.87
C GLY A 181 24.61 -10.90 5.06
N GLN A 182 24.06 -10.15 6.01
CA GLN A 182 24.76 -9.76 7.24
C GLN A 182 24.93 -10.96 8.17
N LYS A 183 25.97 -10.99 8.99
CA LYS A 183 26.08 -12.03 10.03
C LYS A 183 25.06 -11.73 11.12
N LEU A 184 24.49 -12.78 11.70
CA LEU A 184 23.57 -12.65 12.83
C LEU A 184 24.21 -11.92 14.02
N GLU A 185 25.52 -12.11 14.21
CA GLU A 185 26.32 -11.42 15.23
C GLU A 185 26.43 -9.90 15.00
N ASP A 186 26.36 -9.46 13.74
CA ASP A 186 26.40 -8.03 13.37
C ASP A 186 25.01 -7.38 13.53
N LYS A 187 23.94 -8.18 13.63
CA LYS A 187 22.59 -7.72 14.02
C LYS A 187 22.45 -7.48 15.53
N LYS A 188 23.55 -7.53 16.30
CA LYS A 188 23.53 -7.08 17.70
C LYS A 188 22.98 -5.66 17.72
N VAL A 189 21.80 -5.56 18.33
CA VAL A 189 20.98 -4.38 18.52
C VAL A 189 21.86 -3.16 18.74
N GLY A 190 21.62 -2.13 17.92
CA GLY A 190 22.21 -0.82 18.12
C GLY A 190 22.01 -0.39 19.56
N ASP A 191 23.13 -0.05 20.19
CA ASP A 191 23.29 0.50 21.53
C ASP A 191 22.43 1.77 21.70
N ARG A 192 21.13 1.58 21.95
CA ARG A 192 20.23 2.63 22.44
C ARG A 192 19.74 2.15 23.80
N GLU A 193 20.26 2.79 24.85
CA GLU A 193 19.99 2.51 26.27
C GLU A 193 18.49 2.56 26.66
N GLU A 194 17.60 2.97 25.74
CA GLU A 194 16.15 3.14 25.95
C GLU A 194 15.28 1.94 25.49
N VAL A 195 15.84 0.93 24.78
CA VAL A 195 15.04 -0.24 24.38
C VAL A 195 14.90 -1.18 25.57
N VAL A 196 13.67 -1.32 26.08
CA VAL A 196 13.34 -2.31 27.12
C VAL A 196 13.49 -3.72 26.55
N VAL A 197 14.68 -4.32 26.63
CA VAL A 197 14.88 -5.70 26.21
C VAL A 197 14.40 -6.64 27.31
N ASP A 198 13.67 -7.69 26.96
CA ASP A 198 13.47 -8.82 27.86
C ASP A 198 14.82 -9.48 28.16
N ALA A 199 15.30 -9.36 29.41
CA ALA A 199 16.59 -9.91 29.82
C ALA A 199 16.69 -11.44 29.65
N ASN A 200 15.55 -12.13 29.52
CA ASN A 200 15.49 -13.57 29.30
C ASN A 200 15.48 -13.97 27.81
N LYS A 201 15.61 -13.01 26.89
CA LYS A 201 15.73 -13.27 25.45
C LYS A 201 17.04 -14.00 25.15
N LYS A 202 16.99 -15.12 24.42
CA LYS A 202 18.17 -15.97 24.18
C LYS A 202 19.11 -15.36 23.14
N ASN A 203 18.56 -14.75 22.09
CA ASN A 203 19.31 -14.05 21.06
C ASN A 203 18.72 -12.65 20.81
N PRO A 204 19.53 -11.59 20.65
CA PRO A 204 19.02 -10.25 20.34
C PRO A 204 18.11 -10.18 19.10
N ALA A 205 18.31 -11.06 18.13
CA ALA A 205 17.53 -11.14 16.89
C ALA A 205 16.31 -12.08 16.96
N ASP A 206 16.09 -12.78 18.08
CA ASP A 206 14.81 -13.47 18.33
C ASP A 206 13.67 -12.45 18.26
N PHE A 207 12.45 -12.88 17.99
CA PHE A 207 11.33 -11.95 17.89
C PHE A 207 10.06 -12.55 18.47
N VAL A 208 9.19 -11.67 18.96
CA VAL A 208 7.95 -12.09 19.61
C VAL A 208 6.97 -12.69 18.58
N LEU A 209 6.39 -13.83 18.97
CA LEU A 209 5.23 -14.44 18.33
C LEU A 209 3.94 -14.06 19.04
N TRP A 210 3.98 -14.05 20.38
CA TRP A 210 2.84 -13.70 21.24
C TRP A 210 3.30 -12.90 22.46
N MET A 211 2.83 -11.66 22.60
CA MET A 211 3.05 -10.81 23.77
C MET A 211 2.04 -11.15 24.87
N LYS A 212 2.46 -11.25 26.13
CA LYS A 212 1.55 -11.47 27.27
C LYS A 212 1.11 -10.15 27.89
N LEU A 213 -0.09 -10.11 28.48
CA LEU A 213 -0.58 -8.97 29.26
C LEU A 213 0.13 -8.86 30.61
N THR A 214 1.35 -8.34 30.60
CA THR A 214 2.17 -8.14 31.82
C THR A 214 2.86 -6.78 31.80
N GLY A 215 3.13 -6.23 32.98
CA GLY A 215 3.81 -4.96 33.13
C GLY A 215 3.07 -3.83 32.41
N LYS A 216 3.75 -3.15 31.49
CA LYS A 216 3.18 -1.99 30.80
C LYS A 216 2.03 -2.32 29.84
N TYR A 217 1.81 -3.60 29.52
CA TYR A 217 0.74 -4.05 28.63
C TYR A 217 -0.46 -4.63 29.37
N GLU A 218 -0.52 -4.55 30.71
CA GLU A 218 -1.64 -5.09 31.50
C GLU A 218 -3.02 -4.56 31.08
N ASN A 219 -3.07 -3.36 30.47
CA ASN A 219 -4.30 -2.71 30.02
C ASN A 219 -4.36 -2.53 28.49
N HIS A 220 -3.65 -3.37 27.72
CA HIS A 220 -3.71 -3.31 26.25
C HIS A 220 -5.14 -3.60 25.77
N ASP A 221 -5.69 -2.78 24.87
CA ASP A 221 -7.12 -2.84 24.50
C ASP A 221 -7.44 -4.07 23.65
N MET A 222 -6.55 -4.43 22.71
CA MET A 222 -6.75 -5.55 21.79
C MET A 222 -6.00 -6.79 22.24
N HIS A 223 -6.67 -7.64 23.03
CA HIS A 223 -6.09 -8.89 23.50
C HIS A 223 -7.04 -10.08 23.37
N TRP A 224 -6.45 -11.27 23.42
CA TRP A 224 -7.15 -12.54 23.24
C TRP A 224 -6.56 -13.62 24.14
N SER A 225 -7.38 -14.64 24.44
CA SER A 225 -6.94 -15.85 25.11
C SER A 225 -6.08 -16.73 24.19
N SER A 226 -4.99 -17.27 24.72
CA SER A 226 -4.13 -18.24 24.01
C SER A 226 -3.61 -19.33 24.95
N PRO A 227 -3.01 -20.41 24.42
CA PRO A 227 -2.31 -21.41 25.24
C PRO A 227 -1.18 -20.84 26.10
N TRP A 228 -0.63 -19.68 25.73
CA TRP A 228 0.48 -19.00 26.41
C TRP A 228 -0.01 -17.86 27.33
N GLY A 229 -1.31 -17.81 27.61
CA GLY A 229 -1.96 -16.77 28.41
C GLY A 229 -2.65 -15.69 27.58
N GLU A 230 -3.30 -14.75 28.27
CA GLU A 230 -3.91 -13.56 27.67
C GLU A 230 -2.83 -12.69 27.04
N GLY A 231 -3.07 -12.22 25.82
CA GLY A 231 -2.07 -11.47 25.08
C GLY A 231 -2.48 -11.08 23.67
N PHE A 232 -1.49 -10.72 22.85
CA PHE A 232 -1.69 -10.23 21.49
C PHE A 232 -0.53 -10.68 20.58
N PRO A 233 -0.76 -10.81 19.27
CA PRO A 233 0.26 -11.28 18.34
C PRO A 233 1.41 -10.29 18.17
N GLY A 234 2.61 -10.82 17.91
CA GLY A 234 3.72 -10.00 17.42
C GLY A 234 3.53 -9.62 15.95
N TRP A 235 3.99 -8.44 15.53
CA TRP A 235 3.72 -7.89 14.18
C TRP A 235 3.97 -8.87 13.01
N HIS A 236 5.05 -9.66 13.06
CA HIS A 236 5.44 -10.54 11.95
C HIS A 236 4.48 -11.73 11.73
N ILE A 237 3.88 -12.27 12.81
CA ILE A 237 3.14 -13.54 12.71
C ILE A 237 1.85 -13.42 11.91
N GLU A 238 1.30 -12.21 11.86
CA GLU A 238 0.05 -11.90 11.17
C GLU A 238 0.17 -12.19 9.68
N CYS A 239 1.21 -11.66 9.04
CA CYS A 239 1.42 -11.80 7.61
C CYS A 239 1.67 -13.27 7.21
N SER A 240 2.46 -14.01 8.00
CA SER A 240 2.63 -15.45 7.81
C SER A 240 1.30 -16.20 7.93
N ALA A 241 0.51 -15.94 8.97
CA ALA A 241 -0.78 -16.61 9.16
C ALA A 241 -1.77 -16.32 8.01
N MET A 242 -1.87 -15.05 7.60
CA MET A 242 -2.75 -14.62 6.51
C MET A 242 -2.35 -15.19 5.15
N GLY A 243 -1.05 -15.15 4.81
CA GLY A 243 -0.54 -15.77 3.58
C GLY A 243 -0.81 -17.27 3.52
N ASN A 244 -0.58 -17.97 4.63
CA ASN A 244 -0.86 -19.41 4.74
C ASN A 244 -2.37 -19.73 4.67
N LYS A 245 -3.22 -18.88 5.26
CA LYS A 245 -4.67 -19.04 5.17
C LYS A 245 -5.18 -18.87 3.74
N ALA A 246 -4.63 -17.89 3.01
CA ALA A 246 -5.04 -17.60 1.65
C ALA A 246 -4.56 -18.66 0.64
N PHE A 247 -3.31 -19.12 0.76
CA PHE A 247 -2.65 -19.90 -0.29
C PHE A 247 -2.08 -21.25 0.16
N GLY A 248 -2.12 -21.57 1.45
CA GLY A 248 -1.49 -22.76 2.01
C GLY A 248 0.03 -22.64 2.08
N VAL A 249 0.72 -23.79 1.96
CA VAL A 249 2.16 -23.92 2.29
C VAL A 249 3.09 -23.62 1.11
N ASN A 250 2.58 -23.07 -0.01
CA ASN A 250 3.39 -22.59 -1.13
C ASN A 250 2.63 -21.54 -1.95
N PHE A 251 3.21 -20.36 -2.17
CA PHE A 251 2.67 -19.34 -3.07
C PHE A 251 3.76 -18.55 -3.81
N ASP A 252 3.36 -17.85 -4.87
CA ASP A 252 4.30 -17.36 -5.87
C ASP A 252 5.08 -16.13 -5.41
N ILE A 253 4.38 -15.06 -5.04
CA ILE A 253 4.99 -13.74 -4.84
C ILE A 253 4.58 -13.17 -3.48
N HIS A 254 5.57 -12.69 -2.73
CA HIS A 254 5.36 -11.83 -1.57
C HIS A 254 5.95 -10.43 -1.86
N THR A 255 5.16 -9.37 -1.66
CA THR A 255 5.58 -7.98 -1.91
C THR A 255 5.61 -7.11 -0.65
N GLY A 256 6.57 -6.20 -0.55
CA GLY A 256 6.63 -5.17 0.50
C GLY A 256 7.69 -4.09 0.23
N GLY A 257 7.86 -3.12 1.12
CA GLY A 257 8.91 -2.11 0.97
C GLY A 257 10.31 -2.66 1.31
N ILE A 258 11.37 -1.99 0.86
CA ILE A 258 12.74 -2.39 1.21
C ILE A 258 13.05 -2.31 2.71
N ASP A 259 12.25 -1.60 3.51
CA ASP A 259 12.25 -1.66 4.98
C ASP A 259 11.84 -3.00 5.57
N HIS A 260 11.11 -3.83 4.83
CA HIS A 260 10.75 -5.16 5.31
C HIS A 260 11.91 -6.16 5.20
N ILE A 261 12.88 -5.91 4.31
CA ILE A 261 14.05 -6.76 4.06
C ILE A 261 14.90 -7.04 5.30
N PRO A 262 15.24 -6.06 6.18
CA PRO A 262 16.12 -6.32 7.31
C PRO A 262 15.46 -7.14 8.44
N VAL A 263 14.13 -7.04 8.63
CA VAL A 263 13.45 -7.60 9.81
C VAL A 263 12.18 -8.36 9.43
N HIS A 264 11.17 -7.67 8.89
CA HIS A 264 9.81 -8.23 8.75
C HIS A 264 9.76 -9.49 7.87
N HIS A 265 10.22 -9.42 6.63
CA HIS A 265 10.17 -10.56 5.70
C HIS A 265 11.11 -11.73 6.06
N PRO A 266 12.34 -11.50 6.59
CA PRO A 266 13.12 -12.57 7.20
C PRO A 266 12.39 -13.30 8.33
N ASN A 267 11.68 -12.56 9.20
CA ASN A 267 10.91 -13.12 10.30
C ASN A 267 9.74 -13.96 9.79
N GLU A 268 9.02 -13.49 8.78
CA GLU A 268 7.95 -14.26 8.14
C GLU A 268 8.47 -15.54 7.47
N ARG A 269 9.60 -15.46 6.76
CA ARG A 269 10.24 -16.64 6.17
C ARG A 269 10.64 -17.63 7.26
N ALA A 270 11.21 -17.14 8.37
CA ALA A 270 11.59 -17.96 9.51
C ALA A 270 10.40 -18.65 10.17
N GLN A 271 9.29 -17.93 10.38
CA GLN A 271 8.05 -18.49 10.92
C GLN A 271 7.50 -19.61 10.03
N ASN A 272 7.48 -19.40 8.72
CA ASN A 272 7.05 -20.42 7.76
C ASN A 272 7.95 -21.67 7.79
N ILE A 273 9.28 -21.49 7.85
CA ILE A 273 10.21 -22.61 8.02
C ILE A 273 9.99 -23.31 9.37
N GLY A 274 9.79 -22.56 10.45
CA GLY A 274 9.55 -23.14 11.76
C GLY A 274 8.25 -23.94 11.81
N ALA A 275 7.22 -23.53 11.09
CA ALA A 275 5.93 -24.20 11.07
C ALA A 275 5.87 -25.41 10.11
N PHE A 276 6.53 -25.32 8.95
CA PHE A 276 6.36 -26.27 7.85
C PHE A 276 7.64 -26.99 7.43
N GLY A 277 8.79 -26.63 8.00
CA GLY A 277 10.10 -27.19 7.66
C GLY A 277 10.65 -26.73 6.29
N GLN A 278 9.96 -25.80 5.61
CA GLN A 278 10.36 -25.29 4.29
C GLN A 278 9.89 -23.85 4.07
N PRO A 279 10.53 -23.08 3.16
CA PRO A 279 10.02 -21.80 2.72
C PRO A 279 8.65 -21.94 2.04
N VAL A 280 7.75 -20.99 2.27
CA VAL A 280 6.40 -20.95 1.68
C VAL A 280 6.33 -20.02 0.45
N VAL A 281 7.21 -19.02 0.37
CA VAL A 281 7.21 -18.00 -0.68
C VAL A 281 8.30 -18.30 -1.70
N LYS A 282 7.93 -18.32 -2.99
CA LYS A 282 8.88 -18.56 -4.09
C LYS A 282 9.68 -17.30 -4.48
N TYR A 283 9.02 -16.16 -4.64
CA TYR A 283 9.64 -14.90 -5.07
C TYR A 283 9.32 -13.75 -4.11
N TRP A 284 10.36 -13.00 -3.71
CA TRP A 284 10.23 -11.83 -2.84
C TRP A 284 10.56 -10.56 -3.62
N ILE A 285 9.59 -9.66 -3.78
CA ILE A 285 9.70 -8.47 -4.62
C ILE A 285 9.53 -7.23 -3.73
N HIS A 286 10.47 -6.29 -3.79
CA HIS A 286 10.42 -5.09 -2.95
C HIS A 286 10.52 -3.80 -3.75
N ASN A 287 9.77 -2.78 -3.32
CA ASN A 287 9.85 -1.44 -3.88
C ASN A 287 10.83 -0.57 -3.11
N GLU A 288 11.51 0.31 -3.84
CA GLU A 288 12.46 1.28 -3.32
C GLU A 288 11.78 2.48 -2.64
N TRP A 289 12.60 3.28 -1.95
CA TRP A 289 12.14 4.44 -1.18
C TRP A 289 11.65 5.60 -2.05
N VAL A 290 10.74 6.38 -1.46
CA VAL A 290 10.55 7.79 -1.81
C VAL A 290 11.49 8.64 -0.96
N VAL A 291 12.35 9.42 -1.61
CA VAL A 291 13.38 10.24 -0.98
C VAL A 291 13.26 11.71 -1.42
N THR A 292 13.83 12.62 -0.65
CA THR A 292 13.98 14.03 -1.04
C THR A 292 15.09 14.18 -2.09
N LYS A 293 15.30 15.40 -2.60
CA LYS A 293 16.42 15.71 -3.51
C LYS A 293 17.80 15.44 -2.89
N ASP A 294 17.89 15.50 -1.56
CA ASP A 294 19.12 15.28 -0.80
C ASP A 294 19.29 13.80 -0.37
N ASP A 295 18.53 12.88 -0.98
CA ASP A 295 18.49 11.43 -0.67
C ASP A 295 18.11 11.12 0.80
N ALA A 296 17.47 12.07 1.49
CA ALA A 296 16.87 11.82 2.80
C ALA A 296 15.52 11.11 2.63
N LYS A 297 15.15 10.24 3.58
CA LYS A 297 13.78 9.71 3.63
C LYS A 297 12.80 10.88 3.68
N LEU A 298 11.71 10.80 2.94
CA LEU A 298 10.65 11.81 2.98
C LEU A 298 10.03 11.82 4.39
N ALA A 299 10.64 12.60 5.30
CA ALA A 299 10.13 12.89 6.62
C ALA A 299 9.08 13.98 6.50
N LYS A 300 8.24 14.11 7.55
CA LYS A 300 7.18 15.12 7.60
C LYS A 300 7.76 16.49 7.26
N SER A 301 7.44 16.98 6.07
CA SER A 301 8.01 18.21 5.51
C SER A 301 7.20 19.40 6.02
N ASP A 302 7.83 20.57 6.13
CA ASP A 302 7.26 21.83 6.68
C ASP A 302 6.12 22.46 5.84
N GLY A 303 5.39 21.66 5.05
CA GLY A 303 4.29 22.16 4.25
C GLY A 303 3.37 21.06 3.76
N ASN A 304 2.50 20.54 4.63
CA ASN A 304 1.24 19.84 4.30
C ASN A 304 1.27 18.92 3.05
N ALA A 305 2.37 18.24 2.72
CA ALA A 305 2.55 17.49 1.45
C ALA A 305 2.87 16.01 1.69
N ASP A 306 2.71 15.53 2.92
CA ASP A 306 3.17 14.21 3.32
C ASP A 306 2.14 13.12 3.02
N ASP A 307 0.88 13.48 2.80
CA ASP A 307 -0.24 12.58 2.50
C ASP A 307 -1.06 13.06 1.29
N LEU A 308 -2.01 12.24 0.83
CA LEU A 308 -2.79 12.55 -0.36
C LEU A 308 -3.67 13.81 -0.20
N PRO A 309 -4.41 14.03 0.90
CA PRO A 309 -5.15 15.28 1.11
C PRO A 309 -4.26 16.53 1.07
N GLY A 310 -3.07 16.43 1.65
CA GLY A 310 -2.06 17.46 1.60
C GLY A 310 -1.66 17.84 0.18
N ILE A 311 -1.43 16.85 -0.68
CA ILE A 311 -1.15 17.07 -2.10
C ILE A 311 -2.34 17.69 -2.83
N VAL A 312 -3.56 17.19 -2.58
CA VAL A 312 -4.77 17.73 -3.19
C VAL A 312 -5.00 19.19 -2.79
N SER A 313 -4.71 19.55 -1.54
CA SER A 313 -4.82 20.92 -1.03
C SER A 313 -3.93 21.93 -1.77
N GLN A 314 -2.86 21.45 -2.41
CA GLN A 314 -1.95 22.24 -3.23
C GLN A 314 -2.40 22.37 -4.70
N GLY A 315 -3.57 21.81 -5.05
CA GLY A 315 -4.14 21.90 -6.39
C GLY A 315 -3.62 20.84 -7.36
N PHE A 316 -3.11 19.73 -6.85
CA PHE A 316 -2.76 18.55 -7.63
C PHE A 316 -3.89 17.53 -7.62
N ASP A 317 -4.10 16.89 -8.77
CA ASP A 317 -5.03 15.78 -8.90
C ASP A 317 -4.36 14.51 -8.36
N PRO A 318 -5.05 13.62 -7.63
CA PRO A 318 -4.50 12.33 -7.20
C PRO A 318 -3.85 11.52 -8.34
N LEU A 319 -4.36 11.63 -9.56
CA LEU A 319 -3.78 10.96 -10.72
C LEU A 319 -2.44 11.57 -11.16
N ASP A 320 -2.10 12.81 -10.75
CA ASP A 320 -0.75 13.36 -10.91
C ASP A 320 0.27 12.56 -10.08
N ILE A 321 -0.10 12.19 -8.83
CA ILE A 321 0.72 11.32 -7.96
C ILE A 321 0.82 9.92 -8.55
N ARG A 322 -0.30 9.34 -8.99
CA ARG A 322 -0.29 8.03 -9.66
C ARG A 322 0.63 8.05 -10.88
N TYR A 323 0.53 9.07 -11.73
CA TYR A 323 1.38 9.20 -12.92
C TYR A 323 2.86 9.28 -12.53
N LEU A 324 3.21 10.12 -11.55
CA LEU A 324 4.58 10.25 -11.06
C LEU A 324 5.12 8.90 -10.59
N PHE A 325 4.38 8.21 -9.72
CA PHE A 325 4.84 6.95 -9.14
C PHE A 325 4.93 5.85 -10.19
N ALA A 326 3.91 5.67 -11.03
CA ALA A 326 3.92 4.67 -12.09
C ALA A 326 4.97 4.94 -13.19
N SER A 327 5.50 6.17 -13.31
CA SER A 327 6.52 6.51 -14.33
C SER A 327 7.94 6.01 -14.00
N VAL A 328 8.18 5.67 -12.74
CA VAL A 328 9.48 5.19 -12.24
C VAL A 328 9.35 3.71 -11.90
N ASN A 329 10.34 2.90 -12.24
CA ASN A 329 10.33 1.48 -11.88
C ASN A 329 10.29 1.28 -10.35
N TYR A 330 9.53 0.30 -9.88
CA TYR A 330 9.39 0.00 -8.44
C TYR A 330 10.73 -0.24 -7.74
N HIS A 331 11.73 -0.76 -8.45
CA HIS A 331 13.08 -1.05 -7.93
C HIS A 331 14.06 0.12 -8.10
N THR A 332 13.54 1.35 -8.21
CA THR A 332 14.34 2.58 -8.30
C THR A 332 13.84 3.59 -7.28
N LYS A 333 14.75 4.17 -6.49
CA LYS A 333 14.42 5.29 -5.58
C LYS A 333 13.73 6.42 -6.34
N LEU A 334 12.60 6.89 -5.83
CA LEU A 334 11.90 8.05 -6.38
C LEU A 334 12.29 9.31 -5.61
N GLN A 335 12.91 10.27 -6.32
CA GLN A 335 13.13 11.60 -5.78
C GLN A 335 11.85 12.42 -5.87
N PHE A 336 11.23 12.71 -4.72
CA PHE A 336 10.03 13.50 -4.63
C PHE A 336 10.36 14.97 -4.38
N SER A 337 9.71 15.84 -5.16
CA SER A 337 9.63 17.26 -4.91
C SER A 337 8.38 17.85 -5.58
N THR A 338 7.98 19.05 -5.17
CA THR A 338 6.87 19.77 -5.81
C THR A 338 7.12 19.99 -7.30
N GLU A 339 8.38 20.22 -7.72
CA GLU A 339 8.71 20.35 -9.14
C GLU A 339 8.56 19.03 -9.90
N ALA A 340 8.96 17.90 -9.30
CA ALA A 340 8.76 16.58 -9.90
C ALA A 340 7.26 16.29 -10.09
N LEU A 341 6.45 16.61 -9.08
CA LEU A 341 4.99 16.48 -9.15
C LEU A 341 4.37 17.43 -10.19
N LYS A 342 4.85 18.68 -10.29
CA LYS A 342 4.40 19.61 -11.34
C LYS A 342 4.76 19.12 -12.73
N GLY A 343 5.93 18.51 -12.89
CA GLY A 343 6.34 17.84 -14.12
C GLY A 343 5.39 16.70 -14.50
N ALA A 344 5.05 15.83 -13.55
CA ALA A 344 4.08 14.75 -13.73
C ALA A 344 2.69 15.27 -14.11
N GLN A 345 2.20 16.31 -13.42
CA GLN A 345 0.94 16.98 -13.76
C GLN A 345 0.93 17.49 -15.19
N ASN A 346 1.97 18.24 -15.60
CA ASN A 346 2.05 18.77 -16.96
C ASN A 346 2.09 17.64 -18.01
N ALA A 347 2.81 16.55 -17.73
CA ALA A 347 2.88 15.39 -18.62
C ALA A 347 1.52 14.70 -18.75
N ARG A 348 0.81 14.47 -17.63
CA ARG A 348 -0.53 13.86 -17.61
C ARG A 348 -1.56 14.75 -18.31
N LEU A 349 -1.57 16.06 -18.05
CA LEU A 349 -2.47 16.99 -18.73
C LEU A 349 -2.21 17.06 -20.24
N SER A 350 -0.93 17.00 -20.66
CA SER A 350 -0.58 16.92 -22.08
C SER A 350 -1.08 15.61 -22.72
N LEU A 351 -0.95 14.48 -22.02
CA LEU A 351 -1.49 13.20 -22.45
C LEU A 351 -3.02 13.29 -22.60
N ASN A 352 -3.71 13.79 -21.57
CA ASN A 352 -5.17 13.97 -21.58
C ASN A 352 -5.64 14.80 -22.78
N LYS A 353 -4.98 15.93 -23.04
CA LYS A 353 -5.29 16.78 -24.19
C LYS A 353 -5.14 16.02 -25.52
N LYS A 354 -4.02 15.31 -25.71
CA LYS A 354 -3.78 14.54 -26.93
C LYS A 354 -4.81 13.44 -27.13
N VAL A 355 -5.18 12.73 -26.05
CA VAL A 355 -6.22 11.69 -26.11
C VAL A 355 -7.57 12.28 -26.52
N LYS A 356 -7.96 13.43 -25.96
CA LYS A 356 -9.18 14.15 -26.38
C LYS A 356 -9.17 14.55 -27.86
N GLU A 357 -8.02 14.98 -28.39
CA GLU A 357 -7.87 15.37 -29.80
C GLU A 357 -7.98 14.18 -30.80
N LEU A 358 -7.96 12.93 -30.30
CA LEU A 358 -8.23 11.73 -31.11
C LEU A 358 -9.74 11.55 -31.40
N GLY A 359 -10.62 12.19 -30.61
CA GLY A 359 -12.07 12.06 -30.70
C GLY A 359 -12.62 10.88 -29.88
N ASP A 360 -13.90 10.56 -30.04
CA ASP A 360 -14.60 9.56 -29.22
C ASP A 360 -14.77 8.19 -29.90
N LYS A 361 -14.42 8.10 -31.18
CA LYS A 361 -14.59 6.87 -31.97
C LYS A 361 -13.37 5.97 -31.78
N SER A 362 -13.56 4.84 -31.12
CA SER A 362 -12.51 3.84 -30.93
C SER A 362 -12.47 2.84 -32.10
N GLY A 363 -11.28 2.63 -32.65
CA GLY A 363 -10.99 1.72 -33.76
C GLY A 363 -10.46 0.36 -33.28
N LYS A 364 -9.43 -0.15 -33.95
CA LYS A 364 -8.75 -1.39 -33.60
C LYS A 364 -7.43 -1.11 -32.92
N VAL A 365 -7.05 -1.96 -31.96
CA VAL A 365 -5.72 -1.87 -31.34
C VAL A 365 -4.62 -2.12 -32.37
N ILE A 366 -3.53 -1.37 -32.27
CA ILE A 366 -2.41 -1.43 -33.21
C ILE A 366 -1.42 -2.53 -32.75
N PRO A 367 -1.31 -3.68 -33.45
CA PRO A 367 -0.64 -4.86 -32.90
C PRO A 367 0.84 -4.66 -32.54
N ARG A 368 1.57 -3.84 -33.31
CA ARG A 368 2.99 -3.58 -33.05
C ARG A 368 3.23 -2.84 -31.73
N TYR A 369 2.33 -1.93 -31.35
CA TYR A 369 2.45 -1.21 -30.08
C TYR A 369 2.01 -2.09 -28.91
N ILE A 370 0.98 -2.92 -29.09
CA ILE A 370 0.58 -3.94 -28.10
C ILE A 370 1.74 -4.89 -27.80
N GLY A 371 2.42 -5.42 -28.83
CA GLY A 371 3.55 -6.32 -28.65
C GLY A 371 4.71 -5.67 -27.89
N ARG A 372 5.08 -4.44 -28.26
CA ARG A 372 6.14 -3.68 -27.55
C ARG A 372 5.77 -3.38 -26.11
N PHE A 373 4.51 -3.02 -25.86
CA PHE A 373 4.00 -2.73 -24.53
C PHE A 373 4.05 -3.97 -23.63
N LYS A 374 3.59 -5.13 -24.13
CA LYS A 374 3.73 -6.41 -23.41
C LYS A 374 5.18 -6.73 -23.08
N ASN A 375 6.09 -6.61 -24.06
CA ASN A 375 7.51 -6.86 -23.84
C ASN A 375 8.12 -5.92 -22.78
N ALA A 376 7.70 -4.65 -22.75
CA ALA A 376 8.16 -3.68 -21.75
C ALA A 376 7.66 -4.04 -20.34
N LEU A 377 6.40 -4.45 -20.21
CA LEU A 377 5.85 -4.94 -18.93
C LEU A 377 6.53 -6.22 -18.46
N GLU A 378 6.71 -7.18 -19.38
CA GLU A 378 7.38 -8.46 -19.09
C GLU A 378 8.83 -8.29 -18.66
N ASN A 379 9.49 -7.20 -19.06
CA ASN A 379 10.87 -6.93 -18.72
C ASN A 379 10.98 -6.08 -17.44
N ASN A 380 10.67 -6.69 -16.30
CA ASN A 380 10.76 -6.05 -14.98
C ASN A 380 9.90 -4.79 -14.84
N LEU A 381 8.70 -4.75 -15.43
CA LEU A 381 7.82 -3.58 -15.42
C LEU A 381 8.58 -2.31 -15.86
N ASN A 382 9.14 -2.33 -17.07
CA ASN A 382 9.89 -1.19 -17.60
C ASN A 382 8.94 -0.05 -17.99
N MET A 383 8.52 0.72 -16.98
CA MET A 383 7.54 1.79 -17.13
C MET A 383 8.06 2.97 -17.95
N SER A 384 9.37 3.22 -17.96
CA SER A 384 9.97 4.25 -18.81
C SER A 384 9.82 3.91 -20.29
N GLU A 385 10.04 2.65 -20.68
CA GLU A 385 9.78 2.19 -22.05
C GLU A 385 8.28 2.20 -22.38
N VAL A 386 7.41 1.81 -21.43
CA VAL A 386 5.95 1.94 -21.59
C VAL A 386 5.54 3.36 -21.96
N LEU A 387 6.02 4.36 -21.21
CA LEU A 387 5.72 5.77 -21.48
C LEU A 387 6.35 6.28 -22.79
N SER A 388 7.52 5.75 -23.16
CA SER A 388 8.16 6.04 -24.45
C SER A 388 7.29 5.53 -25.62
N ILE A 389 6.84 4.27 -25.56
CA ILE A 389 5.96 3.65 -26.55
C ILE A 389 4.65 4.44 -26.69
N LEU A 390 4.03 4.81 -25.57
CA LEU A 390 2.82 5.64 -25.56
C LEU A 390 3.03 6.98 -26.29
N ASN A 391 4.12 7.68 -25.98
CA ASN A 391 4.44 8.97 -26.60
C ASN A 391 4.79 8.86 -28.10
N GLU A 392 5.49 7.80 -28.50
CA GLU A 392 5.78 7.50 -29.89
C GLU A 392 4.49 7.24 -30.68
N MET A 393 3.60 6.41 -30.13
CA MET A 393 2.32 6.09 -30.74
C MET A 393 1.44 7.32 -30.95
N LEU A 394 1.34 8.20 -29.94
CA LEU A 394 0.58 9.46 -30.03
C LEU A 394 1.11 10.44 -31.08
N LYS A 395 2.36 10.28 -31.55
CA LYS A 395 2.98 11.12 -32.59
C LYS A 395 3.03 10.43 -33.96
N SER A 396 2.54 9.20 -34.05
CA SER A 396 2.61 8.40 -35.27
C SER A 396 1.58 8.84 -36.32
N LYS A 397 1.70 8.30 -37.53
CA LYS A 397 0.77 8.56 -38.65
C LYS A 397 -0.36 7.52 -38.73
N GLU A 398 -0.58 6.76 -37.66
CA GLU A 398 -1.69 5.80 -37.58
C GLU A 398 -3.03 6.52 -37.48
N ASP A 399 -4.12 5.81 -37.78
CA ASP A 399 -5.47 6.36 -37.67
C ASP A 399 -5.80 6.73 -36.23
N LYS A 400 -6.47 7.87 -36.04
CA LYS A 400 -6.76 8.42 -34.71
C LYS A 400 -7.57 7.45 -33.86
N GLU A 401 -8.54 6.79 -34.48
CA GLU A 401 -9.42 5.81 -33.84
C GLU A 401 -8.62 4.60 -33.32
N ASP A 402 -7.61 4.16 -34.07
CA ASP A 402 -6.76 3.02 -33.71
C ASP A 402 -5.75 3.39 -32.63
N ILE A 403 -5.22 4.63 -32.66
CA ILE A 403 -4.41 5.19 -31.56
C ILE A 403 -5.25 5.24 -30.29
N LEU A 404 -6.48 5.77 -30.34
CA LEU A 404 -7.36 5.86 -29.17
C LEU A 404 -7.63 4.47 -28.58
N ALA A 405 -8.01 3.50 -29.41
CA ALA A 405 -8.23 2.12 -28.98
C ALA A 405 -7.01 1.54 -28.26
N THR A 406 -5.82 1.80 -28.78
CA THR A 406 -4.57 1.29 -28.21
C THR A 406 -4.17 2.01 -26.92
N VAL A 407 -4.39 3.33 -26.82
CA VAL A 407 -4.14 4.09 -25.58
C VAL A 407 -5.04 3.60 -24.45
N LEU A 408 -6.33 3.39 -24.72
CA LEU A 408 -7.27 2.87 -23.74
C LEU A 408 -6.92 1.42 -23.32
N GLU A 409 -6.32 0.65 -24.23
CA GLU A 409 -5.79 -0.68 -23.90
C GLU A 409 -4.59 -0.60 -22.95
N PHE A 410 -3.68 0.37 -23.13
CA PHE A 410 -2.57 0.61 -22.21
C PHE A 410 -3.04 1.12 -20.85
N ASP A 411 -4.13 1.92 -20.84
CA ASP A 411 -4.67 2.51 -19.62
C ASP A 411 -5.23 1.48 -18.64
N LYS A 412 -5.52 0.25 -19.08
CA LYS A 412 -5.84 -0.87 -18.19
C LYS A 412 -4.72 -1.16 -17.18
N VAL A 413 -3.46 -0.88 -17.55
CA VAL A 413 -2.29 -1.00 -16.68
C VAL A 413 -1.93 0.33 -16.02
N LEU A 414 -1.96 1.43 -16.77
CA LEU A 414 -1.59 2.74 -16.24
C LEU A 414 -2.60 3.27 -15.20
N GLY A 415 -3.88 2.97 -15.36
CA GLY A 415 -4.95 3.36 -14.45
C GLY A 415 -5.16 4.88 -14.37
N LEU A 416 -4.97 5.61 -15.46
CA LEU A 416 -5.07 7.08 -15.52
C LEU A 416 -6.47 7.57 -15.91
N ASN A 417 -7.44 6.67 -16.08
CA ASN A 417 -8.84 6.98 -16.43
C ASN A 417 -8.95 7.80 -17.72
N LEU A 418 -8.17 7.42 -18.75
CA LEU A 418 -8.11 8.12 -20.03
C LEU A 418 -9.40 8.01 -20.86
N ASN A 419 -10.30 7.09 -20.49
CA ASN A 419 -11.65 6.98 -21.06
C ASN A 419 -12.67 7.94 -20.43
N ASN A 420 -12.33 8.60 -19.31
CA ASN A 420 -13.22 9.52 -18.61
C ASN A 420 -12.44 10.75 -18.12
N ILE A 421 -11.75 11.40 -19.07
CA ILE A 421 -10.96 12.59 -18.78
C ILE A 421 -11.90 13.75 -18.48
N LYS A 422 -12.01 14.11 -17.21
CA LYS A 422 -12.74 15.31 -16.77
C LYS A 422 -12.16 16.56 -17.43
N ASP A 423 -13.02 17.40 -18.00
CA ASP A 423 -12.65 18.73 -18.47
C ASP A 423 -12.46 19.66 -17.28
N TYR A 424 -11.26 19.71 -16.73
CA TYR A 424 -10.87 20.78 -15.79
C TYR A 424 -10.59 22.12 -16.50
N SER A 425 -11.10 22.29 -17.73
CA SER A 425 -10.87 23.44 -18.59
C SER A 425 -11.62 24.71 -18.18
N VAL A 426 -12.25 24.74 -17.01
CA VAL A 426 -12.75 25.98 -16.43
C VAL A 426 -11.98 26.22 -15.15
N VAL A 427 -11.03 27.15 -15.22
CA VAL A 427 -10.80 28.05 -14.09
C VAL A 427 -12.13 28.73 -13.87
N ILE A 428 -13.00 28.16 -13.01
CA ILE A 428 -14.05 28.97 -12.42
C ILE A 428 -13.27 30.01 -11.61
N ALA A 429 -13.52 31.29 -11.86
CA ALA A 429 -12.86 32.35 -11.10
C ALA A 429 -13.05 32.03 -9.61
N ASP A 430 -11.97 32.05 -8.83
CA ASP A 430 -11.97 31.69 -7.40
C ASP A 430 -13.13 32.36 -6.64
N GLU A 431 -13.56 33.54 -7.09
CA GLU A 431 -14.69 34.31 -6.57
C GLU A 431 -16.04 33.55 -6.55
N GLN A 432 -16.38 32.75 -7.57
CA GLN A 432 -17.66 32.03 -7.61
C GLN A 432 -17.66 30.81 -6.68
N ILE A 433 -16.53 30.11 -6.56
CA ILE A 433 -16.37 28.99 -5.63
C ILE A 433 -16.33 29.51 -4.19
N GLU A 434 -15.63 30.62 -3.96
CA GLU A 434 -15.63 31.31 -2.67
C GLU A 434 -17.04 31.77 -2.29
N ASN A 435 -17.85 32.21 -3.27
CA ASN A 435 -19.25 32.53 -3.02
C ASN A 435 -20.07 31.29 -2.63
N TYR A 436 -19.93 30.17 -3.34
CA TYR A 436 -20.61 28.93 -2.96
C TYR A 436 -20.18 28.42 -1.57
N ALA A 437 -18.91 28.57 -1.19
CA ALA A 437 -18.43 28.22 0.13
C ALA A 437 -19.04 29.12 1.22
N ARG A 438 -19.12 30.43 1.00
CA ARG A 438 -19.78 31.39 1.91
C ARG A 438 -21.27 31.10 2.08
N GLU A 439 -21.98 30.85 0.98
CA GLU A 439 -23.41 30.51 0.98
C GLU A 439 -23.65 29.16 1.70
N ARG A 440 -22.76 28.19 1.52
CA ARG A 440 -22.80 26.92 2.25
C ARG A 440 -22.62 27.13 3.76
N ASP A 441 -21.64 27.92 4.18
CA ASP A 441 -21.40 28.21 5.60
C ASP A 441 -22.59 28.93 6.24
N THR A 442 -23.21 29.85 5.49
CA THR A 442 -24.44 30.53 5.90
C THR A 442 -25.59 29.54 6.08
N ALA A 443 -25.80 28.66 5.09
CA ALA A 443 -26.82 27.62 5.16
C ALA A 443 -26.61 26.67 6.36
N ARG A 444 -25.36 26.31 6.68
CA ARG A 444 -25.05 25.47 7.85
C ARG A 444 -25.31 26.19 9.18
N ALA A 445 -24.91 27.46 9.29
CA ALA A 445 -25.16 28.27 10.49
C ALA A 445 -26.67 28.43 10.75
N GLU A 446 -27.46 28.56 9.68
CA GLU A 446 -28.92 28.68 9.74
C GLU A 446 -29.64 27.31 9.77
N LYS A 447 -28.90 26.20 9.86
CA LYS A 447 -29.42 24.81 9.87
C LYS A 447 -30.24 24.42 8.62
N ARG A 448 -30.01 25.07 7.47
CA ARG A 448 -30.57 24.72 6.16
C ARG A 448 -29.69 23.67 5.45
N TYR A 449 -29.76 22.42 5.91
CA TYR A 449 -28.86 21.36 5.43
C TYR A 449 -29.05 20.96 3.96
N GLU A 450 -30.25 21.05 3.41
CA GLU A 450 -30.50 20.78 1.98
C GLU A 450 -29.81 21.82 1.08
N ASP A 451 -29.85 23.10 1.46
CA ASP A 451 -29.14 24.17 0.75
C ASP A 451 -27.62 23.99 0.85
N ALA A 452 -27.13 23.63 2.05
CA ALA A 452 -25.71 23.34 2.25
C ALA A 452 -25.22 22.17 1.37
N ASP A 453 -26.05 21.14 1.19
CA ASP A 453 -25.74 20.02 0.27
C ASP A 453 -25.76 20.46 -1.20
N LYS A 454 -26.71 21.32 -1.58
CA LYS A 454 -26.78 21.89 -2.92
C LYS A 454 -25.52 22.67 -3.27
N PHE A 455 -25.03 23.53 -2.38
CA PHE A 455 -23.79 24.27 -2.60
C PHE A 455 -22.56 23.37 -2.60
N ARG A 456 -22.52 22.32 -1.77
CA ARG A 456 -21.47 21.30 -1.84
C ARG A 456 -21.39 20.66 -3.22
N LYS A 457 -22.52 20.25 -3.79
CA LYS A 457 -22.57 19.65 -5.13
C LYS A 457 -22.09 20.61 -6.21
N LEU A 458 -22.47 21.89 -6.14
CA LEU A 458 -21.98 22.89 -7.10
C LEU A 458 -20.47 23.08 -7.04
N ILE A 459 -19.88 23.06 -5.84
CA ILE A 459 -18.42 23.10 -5.66
C ILE A 459 -17.75 21.82 -6.19
N GLU A 460 -18.37 20.65 -5.95
CA GLU A 460 -17.89 19.36 -6.45
C GLU A 460 -17.97 19.22 -7.97
N GLU A 461 -19.07 19.68 -8.58
CA GLU A 461 -19.28 19.75 -10.03
C GLU A 461 -18.28 20.68 -10.71
N ALA A 462 -17.89 21.75 -10.03
CA ALA A 462 -16.85 22.68 -10.46
C ALA A 462 -15.42 22.12 -10.38
N GLY A 463 -15.26 20.88 -9.91
CA GLY A 463 -13.94 20.26 -9.80
C GLY A 463 -13.23 20.63 -8.50
N PHE A 464 -13.95 20.88 -7.39
CA PHE A 464 -13.36 21.07 -6.06
C PHE A 464 -13.95 20.10 -5.02
N LYS A 465 -13.12 19.45 -4.22
CA LYS A 465 -13.56 18.70 -3.04
C LYS A 465 -13.82 19.65 -1.88
N VAL A 466 -14.95 19.48 -1.21
CA VAL A 466 -15.32 20.25 -0.02
C VAL A 466 -14.83 19.54 1.25
N PHE A 467 -14.22 20.29 2.15
CA PHE A 467 -13.79 19.86 3.47
C PHE A 467 -14.52 20.67 4.55
N ASP A 468 -15.04 19.96 5.54
CA ASP A 468 -15.66 20.58 6.70
C ASP A 468 -14.63 20.82 7.79
N THR A 469 -14.44 22.08 8.15
CA THR A 469 -13.51 22.50 9.21
C THR A 469 -14.22 23.33 10.28
N PRO A 470 -13.71 23.38 11.52
CA PRO A 470 -14.19 24.32 12.53
C PRO A 470 -14.17 25.78 12.06
N GLU A 471 -13.29 26.12 11.12
CA GLU A 471 -13.13 27.46 10.53
C GLU A 471 -14.06 27.71 9.32
N GLY A 472 -14.94 26.78 8.98
CA GLY A 472 -15.90 26.88 7.87
C GLY A 472 -15.67 25.91 6.72
N THR A 473 -16.29 26.18 5.58
CA THR A 473 -16.18 25.38 4.35
C THR A 473 -14.82 25.66 3.72
N LYS A 474 -13.93 24.66 3.75
CA LYS A 474 -12.71 24.66 2.94
C LYS A 474 -12.96 23.87 1.67
N TYR A 475 -12.23 24.21 0.62
CA TYR A 475 -12.31 23.49 -0.65
C TYR A 475 -10.92 23.40 -1.27
N ALA A 476 -10.66 22.30 -1.98
CA ALA A 476 -9.44 22.13 -2.76
C ALA A 476 -9.79 21.61 -4.14
N LYS A 477 -9.06 22.03 -5.16
CA LYS A 477 -9.29 21.57 -6.52
C LYS A 477 -9.00 20.06 -6.59
N TYR A 478 -9.89 19.31 -7.24
CA TYR A 478 -9.77 17.87 -7.47
C TYR A 478 -8.54 17.49 -8.28
#